data_AF-A0A7L4MRZ5-F1
#
_entry.id   AF-A0A7L4MRZ5-F1
#
_cell.length_a   1.000
_cell.length_b   1.000
_cell.length_c   1.000
_cell.angle_alpha   90.00
_cell.angle_beta   90.00
_cell.angle_gamma   90.00
#
_symmetry.space_group_name_H-M   'P 1'
#
loop_
_entity.id
_entity.type
_entity.pdbx_description
1 polymer ?
#
loop_
_entity_poly.entity_id
_entity_poly.type
_entity_poly.pdbx_seq_one_letter_code
_entity_poly.pdbx_strand_id
1 'polypeptide(L)'
;FLFGERPFWWVHESGLARKELVTLRQFAVSCETGPGDPSGHCMITGAALWPLATALTALASRRSGSWLVKLSPFGAYTLLLLAVGLSRIFVLAHFPHQVVGGILAGAALGWGLQGHAPATRTVGFFVVAALALLLGSLALHSLVIAAGIDIDW
;
A
#
# COMPACT_ATOMS: atom_id res chain seq x y z
N PHE A 1 11.66 13.79 -9.02
CA PHE A 1 10.29 14.31 -8.78
C PHE A 1 9.34 13.18 -8.35
N LEU A 2 9.60 12.53 -7.20
CA LEU A 2 8.66 11.61 -6.52
C LEU A 2 8.44 12.01 -5.05
N PHE A 3 9.05 13.12 -4.62
CA PHE A 3 8.90 13.72 -3.29
C PHE A 3 7.66 14.61 -3.31
N GLY A 4 6.47 14.01 -3.33
CA GLY A 4 5.22 14.73 -3.17
C GLY A 4 5.09 15.29 -1.76
N GLU A 5 4.46 16.46 -1.64
CA GLU A 5 4.15 17.08 -0.35
C GLU A 5 3.28 16.15 0.52
N ARG A 6 3.43 16.26 1.85
CA ARG A 6 2.62 15.51 2.81
C ARG A 6 1.62 16.45 3.49
N PRO A 7 0.35 16.05 3.63
CA PRO A 7 -0.69 16.90 4.22
C PRO A 7 -0.33 17.44 5.61
N PHE A 8 0.32 16.63 6.45
CA PHE A 8 0.70 17.07 7.80
C PHE A 8 1.61 18.30 7.77
N TRP A 9 2.67 18.30 6.97
CA TRP A 9 3.61 19.44 6.86
C TRP A 9 2.96 20.62 6.12
N TRP A 10 2.27 20.34 5.02
CA TRP A 10 1.62 21.35 4.19
C TRP A 10 0.62 22.23 4.97
N VAL A 11 -0.15 21.65 5.90
CA VAL A 11 -1.11 22.42 6.73
C VAL A 11 -0.40 23.39 7.69
N HIS A 12 0.79 23.06 8.18
CA HIS A 12 1.59 23.94 9.02
C HIS A 12 2.26 25.05 8.18
N GLU A 13 2.83 24.70 7.02
CA GLU A 13 3.52 25.63 6.12
C GLU A 13 2.58 26.63 5.44
N SER A 14 1.37 26.20 5.08
CA SER A 14 0.35 27.08 4.47
C SER A 14 -0.26 28.10 5.45
N GLY A 15 0.08 28.01 6.74
CA GLY A 15 -0.49 28.86 7.80
C GLY A 15 -1.96 28.54 8.12
N LEU A 16 -2.54 27.49 7.52
CA LEU A 16 -3.91 27.06 7.77
C LEU A 16 -4.07 26.51 9.20
N ALA A 17 -3.06 25.80 9.71
CA ALA A 17 -3.00 25.31 11.10
C ALA A 17 -3.11 26.43 12.16
N ARG A 18 -2.71 27.67 11.81
CA ARG A 18 -2.79 28.81 12.73
C ARG A 18 -4.16 29.50 12.68
N LYS A 19 -4.88 29.37 11.56
CA LYS A 19 -6.21 29.95 11.34
C LYS A 19 -7.31 29.05 11.89
N GLU A 20 -7.17 27.73 11.72
CA GLU A 20 -8.06 26.76 12.34
C GLU A 20 -7.57 26.41 13.76
N LEU A 21 -8.46 26.44 14.74
CA LEU A 21 -8.21 25.99 16.13
C LEU A 21 -8.12 24.45 16.25
N VAL A 22 -7.56 23.79 15.23
CA VAL A 22 -7.50 22.33 15.15
C VAL A 22 -6.09 21.87 15.50
N THR A 23 -5.95 21.26 16.67
CA THR A 23 -4.70 20.60 17.08
C THR A 23 -4.51 19.30 16.29
N LEU A 24 -3.62 19.33 15.31
CA LEU A 24 -3.22 18.15 14.56
C LEU A 24 -2.28 17.28 15.40
N ARG A 25 -2.62 15.99 15.52
CA ARG A 25 -1.75 15.01 16.17
C ARG A 25 -0.80 14.39 15.15
N GLN A 26 0.50 14.50 15.42
CA GLN A 26 1.52 13.77 14.68
C GLN A 26 1.57 12.31 15.15
N PHE A 27 1.60 11.38 14.22
CA PHE A 27 1.90 9.97 14.49
C PHE A 27 3.27 9.63 13.91
N ALA A 28 3.95 8.60 14.44
CA ALA A 28 5.22 8.13 13.85
C ALA A 28 5.09 7.83 12.36
N VAL A 29 3.95 7.24 11.97
CA VAL A 29 3.59 6.90 10.59
C VAL A 29 3.19 8.10 9.71
N SER A 30 3.02 9.30 10.28
CA SER A 30 2.76 10.53 9.52
C SER A 30 4.00 10.99 8.73
N CYS A 31 5.20 10.64 9.20
CA CYS A 31 6.49 11.12 8.69
C CYS A 31 7.25 10.01 7.98
N GLU A 32 6.69 9.45 6.90
CA GLU A 32 7.45 8.45 6.17
C GLU A 32 8.60 9.11 5.39
N THR A 33 9.75 8.46 5.39
CA THR A 33 10.98 8.93 4.73
C THR A 33 11.02 8.61 3.23
N GLY A 34 10.06 7.82 2.75
CA GLY A 34 9.94 7.43 1.34
C GLY A 34 9.27 8.48 0.44
N PRO A 35 9.28 8.27 -0.89
CA PRO A 35 8.60 9.14 -1.84
C PRO A 35 7.10 9.28 -1.54
N GLY A 36 6.58 10.51 -1.62
CA GLY A 36 5.20 10.83 -1.26
C GLY A 36 4.17 10.55 -2.37
N ASP A 37 4.59 10.41 -3.63
CA ASP A 37 3.70 10.27 -4.78
C ASP A 37 4.21 9.22 -5.78
N PRO A 38 3.41 8.19 -6.12
CA PRO A 38 2.11 7.82 -5.55
C PRO A 38 2.23 7.10 -4.19
N SER A 39 1.10 6.87 -3.50
CA SER A 39 1.09 6.16 -2.23
C SER A 39 1.58 4.70 -2.38
N GLY A 40 2.79 4.43 -1.86
CA GLY A 40 3.41 3.10 -1.92
C GLY A 40 2.61 2.01 -1.22
N HIS A 41 1.93 2.35 -0.11
CA HIS A 41 1.03 1.45 0.60
C HIS A 41 -0.10 0.94 -0.32
N CYS A 42 -0.79 1.87 -1.00
CA CYS A 42 -1.87 1.50 -1.90
C CYS A 42 -1.35 0.78 -3.15
N MET A 43 -0.20 1.21 -3.68
CA MET A 43 0.43 0.64 -4.86
C MET A 43 0.86 -0.82 -4.65
N ILE A 44 1.61 -1.10 -3.58
CA ILE A 44 2.12 -2.46 -3.31
C ILE A 44 0.97 -3.40 -2.95
N THR A 45 0.04 -2.97 -2.08
CA THR A 45 -1.15 -3.77 -1.75
C THR A 45 -1.99 -4.04 -2.99
N GLY A 46 -2.19 -3.03 -3.84
CA GLY A 46 -2.94 -3.15 -5.08
C GLY A 46 -2.31 -4.15 -6.05
N ALA A 47 -1.00 -4.06 -6.25
CA ALA A 47 -0.26 -4.95 -7.15
C ALA A 47 -0.18 -6.39 -6.63
N ALA A 48 0.09 -6.57 -5.34
CA ALA A 48 0.25 -7.89 -4.73
C ALA A 48 -1.07 -8.69 -4.70
N LEU A 49 -2.19 -8.02 -4.46
CA LEU A 49 -3.50 -8.68 -4.35
C LEU A 49 -4.24 -8.83 -5.68
N TRP A 50 -3.80 -8.13 -6.74
CA TRP A 50 -4.45 -8.21 -8.05
C TRP A 50 -4.51 -9.65 -8.63
N PRO A 51 -3.43 -10.45 -8.66
CA PRO A 51 -3.49 -11.83 -9.14
C PRO A 51 -4.43 -12.70 -8.30
N LEU A 52 -4.52 -12.45 -6.99
CA LEU A 52 -5.42 -13.17 -6.11
C LEU A 52 -6.89 -12.83 -6.40
N ALA A 53 -7.21 -11.54 -6.52
CA ALA A 53 -8.56 -11.08 -6.83
C ALA A 53 -9.04 -11.64 -8.18
N THR A 54 -8.20 -11.57 -9.22
CA THR A 54 -8.52 -12.11 -10.55
C THR A 54 -8.72 -13.63 -10.55
N ALA A 55 -7.84 -14.39 -9.88
CA ALA A 55 -7.94 -15.84 -9.77
C ALA A 55 -9.20 -16.28 -9.00
N LEU A 56 -9.49 -15.62 -7.88
CA LEU A 56 -10.69 -15.90 -7.08
C LEU A 56 -11.97 -15.54 -7.84
N THR A 57 -12.00 -14.43 -8.57
CA THR A 57 -13.15 -14.07 -9.43
C THR A 57 -13.37 -15.07 -10.55
N ALA A 58 -12.30 -15.57 -11.18
CA ALA A 58 -12.41 -16.62 -12.18
C ALA A 58 -12.98 -17.92 -11.58
N LEU A 59 -12.51 -18.31 -10.39
CA LEU A 59 -13.01 -19.49 -9.68
C LEU A 59 -14.48 -19.33 -9.27
N ALA A 60 -14.84 -18.18 -8.69
CA ALA A 60 -16.21 -17.84 -8.31
C ALA A 60 -17.16 -17.87 -9.52
N SER A 61 -16.71 -17.35 -10.66
CA SER A 61 -17.49 -17.35 -11.92
C SER A 61 -17.72 -18.75 -12.48
N ARG A 62 -16.79 -19.68 -12.27
CA ARG A 62 -16.94 -21.09 -12.68
C ARG A 62 -17.86 -21.88 -11.75
N ARG A 63 -17.89 -21.53 -10.45
CA ARG A 63 -18.63 -22.30 -9.43
C ARG A 63 -20.01 -21.76 -9.11
N SER A 64 -20.34 -20.53 -9.50
CA SER A 64 -21.62 -19.90 -9.17
C SER A 64 -22.18 -19.09 -10.34
N GLY A 65 -23.49 -19.19 -10.55
CA GLY A 65 -24.24 -18.29 -11.42
C GLY A 65 -24.50 -16.91 -10.80
N SER A 66 -24.39 -16.78 -9.48
CA SER A 66 -24.74 -15.56 -8.74
C SER A 66 -23.75 -14.42 -9.01
N TRP A 67 -24.28 -13.27 -9.42
CA TRP A 67 -23.49 -12.06 -9.65
C TRP A 67 -22.78 -11.56 -8.38
N LEU A 68 -23.41 -11.71 -7.22
CA LEU A 68 -22.83 -11.33 -5.92
C LEU A 68 -21.56 -12.12 -5.61
N VAL A 69 -21.58 -13.43 -5.87
CA VAL A 69 -20.42 -14.32 -5.65
C VAL A 69 -19.30 -13.99 -6.63
N LYS A 70 -19.64 -13.61 -7.87
CA LYS A 70 -18.66 -13.20 -8.89
C LYS A 70 -17.96 -11.89 -8.54
N LEU A 71 -18.70 -10.93 -7.97
CA LEU A 71 -18.16 -9.62 -7.59
C LEU A 71 -17.45 -9.64 -6.23
N SER A 72 -17.70 -10.62 -5.37
CA SER A 72 -17.16 -10.62 -4.01
C SER A 72 -15.63 -10.48 -3.92
N PRO A 73 -14.80 -11.09 -4.78
CA PRO A 73 -13.34 -10.95 -4.64
C PRO A 73 -12.85 -9.55 -5.00
N PHE A 74 -13.35 -8.96 -6.09
CA PHE A 74 -13.03 -7.58 -6.46
C PHE A 74 -13.66 -6.56 -5.49
N GLY A 75 -14.83 -6.87 -4.93
CA GLY A 75 -15.44 -6.07 -3.86
C GLY A 75 -14.57 -6.04 -2.62
N ALA A 76 -14.13 -7.20 -2.13
CA ALA A 76 -13.23 -7.30 -0.98
C ALA A 76 -11.87 -6.61 -1.23
N TYR A 77 -11.28 -6.82 -2.42
CA TYR A 77 -10.07 -6.14 -2.86
C TYR A 77 -10.21 -4.61 -2.82
N THR A 78 -11.31 -4.09 -3.38
CA THR A 78 -11.59 -2.65 -3.42
C THR A 78 -11.80 -2.09 -2.01
N LEU A 79 -12.59 -2.78 -1.18
CA LEU A 79 -12.84 -2.35 0.21
C LEU A 79 -11.55 -2.30 1.03
N LEU A 80 -10.66 -3.28 0.87
CA LEU A 80 -9.37 -3.29 1.54
C LEU A 80 -8.49 -2.13 1.06
N LEU A 81 -8.42 -1.86 -0.25
CA LEU A 81 -7.67 -0.71 -0.78
C LEU A 81 -8.22 0.62 -0.30
N LEU A 82 -9.55 0.76 -0.22
CA LEU A 82 -10.18 1.95 0.35
C LEU A 82 -9.83 2.10 1.83
N ALA A 83 -9.87 1.03 2.61
CA ALA A 83 -9.49 1.06 4.02
C ALA A 83 -8.02 1.48 4.21
N VAL A 84 -7.10 0.90 3.42
CA VAL A 84 -5.68 1.28 3.41
C VAL A 84 -5.52 2.74 3.00
N GLY A 85 -6.12 3.17 1.88
CA GLY A 85 -6.02 4.55 1.40
C GLY A 85 -6.57 5.57 2.39
N LEU A 86 -7.75 5.31 2.96
CA LEU A 86 -8.34 6.17 3.99
C LEU A 86 -7.46 6.25 5.23
N SER A 87 -6.87 5.13 5.69
CA SER A 87 -5.94 5.15 6.82
C SER A 87 -4.79 6.14 6.59
N ARG A 88 -4.27 6.22 5.36
CA ARG A 88 -3.16 7.12 5.01
C ARG A 88 -3.57 8.59 4.96
N ILE A 89 -4.80 8.86 4.53
CA ILE A 89 -5.39 10.20 4.52
C ILE A 89 -5.63 10.67 5.95
N PHE A 90 -6.20 9.81 6.81
CA PHE A 90 -6.52 10.16 8.20
C PHE A 90 -5.28 10.47 9.05
N VAL A 91 -4.16 9.78 8.84
CA VAL A 91 -2.89 10.10 9.51
C VAL A 91 -2.10 11.23 8.82
N LEU A 92 -2.71 11.88 7.82
CA LEU A 92 -2.16 13.00 7.06
C LEU A 92 -0.83 12.70 6.38
N ALA A 93 -0.60 11.43 6.04
CA ALA A 93 0.61 11.01 5.35
C ALA A 93 0.53 11.18 3.83
N HIS A 94 -0.68 11.11 3.26
CA HIS A 94 -0.90 11.27 1.83
C HIS A 94 -2.13 12.12 1.50
N PHE A 95 -2.04 12.89 0.43
CA PHE A 95 -3.19 13.54 -0.17
C PHE A 95 -4.09 12.52 -0.89
N PRO A 96 -5.40 12.81 -1.07
CA PRO A 96 -6.30 11.92 -1.79
C PRO A 96 -5.84 11.55 -3.21
N HIS A 97 -5.23 12.49 -3.94
CA HIS A 97 -4.73 12.22 -5.30
C HIS A 97 -3.55 11.23 -5.30
N GLN A 98 -2.66 11.29 -4.32
CA GLN A 98 -1.54 10.34 -4.17
C GLN A 98 -2.05 8.92 -3.86
N VAL A 99 -3.12 8.82 -3.07
CA VAL A 99 -3.80 7.55 -2.80
C VAL A 99 -4.44 6.98 -4.07
N VAL A 100 -5.18 7.81 -4.81
CA VAL A 100 -5.77 7.39 -6.10
C VAL A 100 -4.68 6.98 -7.09
N GLY A 101 -3.61 7.76 -7.21
CA GLY A 101 -2.46 7.43 -8.04
C GLY A 101 -1.83 6.09 -7.63
N GLY A 102 -1.72 5.83 -6.32
CA GLY A 102 -1.20 4.56 -5.79
C GLY A 102 -2.09 3.38 -6.15
N ILE A 103 -3.41 3.51 -6.01
CA ILE A 103 -4.36 2.46 -6.39
C ILE A 103 -4.26 2.17 -7.90
N LEU A 104 -4.25 3.20 -8.74
CA LEU A 104 -4.16 3.04 -10.20
C LEU A 104 -2.83 2.43 -10.64
N ALA A 105 -1.71 2.92 -10.09
CA ALA A 105 -0.39 2.37 -10.34
C ALA A 105 -0.30 0.91 -9.88
N GLY A 106 -0.85 0.59 -8.69
CA GLY A 106 -0.90 -0.77 -8.16
C GLY A 106 -1.69 -1.72 -9.04
N ALA A 107 -2.87 -1.30 -9.52
CA ALA A 107 -3.68 -2.08 -10.46
C ALA A 107 -2.94 -2.31 -11.80
N ALA A 108 -2.33 -1.27 -12.36
CA ALA A 108 -1.56 -1.37 -13.60
C ALA A 108 -0.35 -2.33 -13.45
N LEU A 109 0.40 -2.20 -12.36
CA LEU A 109 1.52 -3.09 -12.04
C LEU A 109 1.05 -4.54 -11.83
N GLY A 110 -0.01 -4.74 -11.05
CA GLY A 110 -0.59 -6.06 -10.80
C GLY A 110 -1.04 -6.74 -12.10
N TRP A 111 -1.70 -6.00 -12.98
CA TRP A 111 -2.12 -6.48 -14.29
C TRP A 111 -0.93 -6.82 -15.20
N GLY A 112 0.08 -5.94 -15.29
CA GLY A 112 1.28 -6.18 -16.10
C GLY A 112 2.12 -7.37 -15.61
N LEU A 113 2.19 -7.57 -14.29
CA LEU A 113 2.97 -8.65 -13.68
C LEU A 113 2.22 -9.99 -13.64
N GLN A 114 0.89 -10.01 -13.69
CA GLN A 114 0.15 -11.28 -13.57
C GLN A 114 0.53 -12.29 -14.66
N GLY A 115 0.85 -11.82 -15.87
CA GLY A 115 1.27 -12.68 -16.99
C GLY A 115 2.70 -13.22 -16.86
N HIS A 116 3.50 -12.65 -15.95
CA HIS A 116 4.89 -13.01 -15.71
C HIS A 116 5.07 -13.84 -14.42
N ALA A 117 3.98 -14.23 -13.77
CA ALA A 117 4.04 -15.05 -12.57
C ALA A 117 4.72 -16.39 -12.89
N PRO A 118 5.77 -16.81 -12.14
CA PRO A 118 6.50 -18.03 -12.43
C PRO A 118 5.68 -19.25 -12.01
N ALA A 119 4.74 -19.65 -12.87
CA ALA A 119 3.78 -20.74 -12.67
C ALA A 119 4.43 -22.13 -12.49
N THR A 120 5.72 -22.25 -12.80
CA THR A 120 6.51 -23.48 -12.67
C THR A 120 7.17 -23.64 -11.30
N ARG A 121 7.06 -22.64 -10.41
CA ARG A 121 7.67 -22.69 -9.07
C ARG A 121 6.72 -23.33 -8.07
N THR A 122 7.28 -24.10 -7.13
CA THR A 122 6.51 -24.74 -6.07
C THR A 122 6.09 -23.73 -5.01
N VAL A 123 5.03 -24.03 -4.26
CA VAL A 123 4.61 -23.20 -3.10
C VAL A 123 5.76 -22.99 -2.11
N GLY A 124 6.59 -24.02 -1.90
CA GLY A 124 7.77 -23.93 -1.03
C GLY A 124 8.77 -22.85 -1.45
N PHE A 125 8.97 -22.62 -2.75
CA PHE A 125 9.82 -21.53 -3.24
C PHE A 125 9.28 -20.16 -2.79
N PHE A 126 7.99 -19.92 -2.93
CA PHE A 126 7.38 -18.65 -2.52
C PHE A 126 7.42 -18.44 -1.00
N VAL A 127 7.21 -19.50 -0.22
CA VAL A 127 7.33 -19.44 1.25
C VAL A 127 8.76 -19.10 1.66
N VAL A 128 9.77 -19.79 1.10
CA VAL A 128 11.17 -19.51 1.39
C VAL A 128 11.56 -18.09 0.96
N ALA A 129 11.14 -17.64 -0.22
CA ALA A 129 11.40 -16.29 -0.70
C ALA A 129 10.76 -15.22 0.21
N ALA A 130 9.51 -15.41 0.62
CA ALA A 130 8.81 -14.51 1.53
C ALA A 130 9.49 -14.44 2.91
N LEU A 131 9.88 -15.60 3.46
CA LEU A 131 10.63 -15.67 4.71
C LEU A 131 12.00 -15.00 4.60
N ALA A 132 12.73 -15.22 3.51
CA ALA A 132 14.02 -14.57 3.26
C ALA A 132 13.88 -13.05 3.19
N LEU A 133 12.86 -12.54 2.48
CA LEU A 133 12.57 -11.11 2.42
C LEU A 133 12.19 -10.53 3.78
N LEU A 134 11.36 -11.22 4.56
CA LEU A 134 10.96 -10.80 5.89
C LEU A 134 12.15 -10.76 6.85
N LEU A 135 12.91 -11.84 6.93
CA LEU A 135 14.11 -11.92 7.77
C LEU A 135 15.17 -10.90 7.34
N GLY A 136 15.35 -10.71 6.03
CA GLY A 136 16.23 -9.68 5.49
C GLY A 136 15.80 -8.27 5.90
N SER A 137 14.50 -7.96 5.83
CA SER A 137 13.96 -6.67 6.27
C SER A 137 14.16 -6.44 7.77
N LEU A 138 13.92 -7.46 8.61
CA LEU A 138 14.11 -7.39 10.05
C LEU A 138 15.59 -7.25 10.44
N ALA A 139 16.47 -7.95 9.72
CA ALA A 139 17.91 -7.83 9.90
C ALA A 139 18.38 -6.43 9.53
N LEU A 140 17.96 -5.90 8.37
CA LEU A 140 18.29 -4.54 7.95
C LEU A 140 17.82 -3.50 8.96
N HIS A 141 16.55 -3.59 9.39
CA HIS A 141 15.99 -2.71 10.41
C HIS A 141 16.82 -2.73 11.70
N SER A 142 17.12 -3.93 12.22
CA SER A 142 17.94 -4.09 13.43
C SER A 142 19.36 -3.55 13.27
N LEU A 143 19.98 -3.73 12.09
CA LEU A 143 21.33 -3.22 11.80
C LEU A 143 21.37 -1.69 11.74
N VAL A 144 20.34 -1.05 11.18
CA VAL A 144 20.23 0.41 11.13
C VAL A 144 20.12 0.99 12.54
N ILE A 145 19.29 0.38 13.40
CA ILE A 145 19.21 0.76 14.82
C ILE A 145 20.55 0.55 15.53
N ALA A 146 21.20 -0.60 15.32
CA ALA A 146 22.49 -0.90 15.95
C ALA A 146 23.61 0.06 15.51
N ALA A 147 23.51 0.63 14.30
CA ALA A 147 24.41 1.67 13.82
C ALA A 147 24.12 3.06 14.42
N GLY A 148 23.10 3.18 15.27
CA GLY A 148 22.70 4.44 15.91
C GLY A 148 21.96 5.40 14.99
N ILE A 149 21.43 4.90 13.86
CA ILE A 149 20.62 5.68 12.93
C ILE A 149 19.17 5.60 13.40
N ASP A 150 18.58 6.76 13.72
CA ASP A 150 17.15 6.85 13.97
C ASP A 150 16.39 6.65 12.65
N ILE A 151 15.54 5.62 12.60
CA ILE A 151 14.76 5.28 11.41
C ILE A 151 13.37 5.91 11.44
N ASP A 152 12.95 6.41 12.61
CA ASP A 152 11.67 7.08 12.81
C ASP A 152 11.79 8.61 12.61
N TRP A 153 12.96 9.11 12.17
CA TRP A 153 13.29 10.53 12.00
C TRP A 153 13.99 10.87 10.68
#